data_AF-A0A5D0I7M5-F1
#
_entry.id   AF-A0A5D0I7M5-F1
#
_cell.length_a   1.000
_cell.length_b   1.000
_cell.length_c   1.000
_cell.angle_alpha   90.00
_cell.angle_beta   90.00
_cell.angle_gamma   90.00
#
_symmetry.space_group_name_H-M   'P 1'
#
loop_
_entity.id
_entity.type
_entity.pdbx_description
1 polymer ?
#
loop_
_entity_poly.entity_id
_entity_poly.type
_entity_poly.pdbx_seq_one_letter_code
_entity_poly.pdbx_strand_id
1 'polypeptide(L)'
;MGLSPSTLFHLTSKSGLKGILKDNFKIKYCFEKLSHNEKNLEMAIPMVSFCDIKISEITEHIGKYGSYGIGLSKEWASEKGLNPLLYLTDESDFSNVLISSIRKFAQIKTENVEDRYNLTNIFRYIKVYESDLTRKGKTLKNYRFADEREWRYTPKMRANKKFKDWLLPNEYDTPEKKRIENTKLANERLYFNANQILYIIVKKESEINEIINYIKTVKGKNYTMEEVDRLTTRILSCERILNDF
;
A
#
# COMPACT_ATOMS: atom_id res chain seq x y z
N MET A 1 -12.86 -4.19 24.36
CA MET A 1 -12.76 -4.13 22.89
C MET A 1 -11.44 -3.46 22.53
N GLY A 2 -10.67 -4.02 21.59
CA GLY A 2 -9.44 -3.39 21.12
C GLY A 2 -9.77 -2.09 20.37
N LEU A 3 -8.99 -1.03 20.61
CA LEU A 3 -9.16 0.27 19.95
C LEU A 3 -8.87 0.22 18.44
N SER A 4 -8.06 -0.75 18.02
CA SER A 4 -7.62 -0.91 16.63
C SER A 4 -8.56 -1.83 15.82
N PRO A 5 -8.89 -1.49 14.57
CA PRO A 5 -9.62 -2.37 13.66
C PRO A 5 -8.94 -3.74 13.49
N SER A 6 -9.71 -4.78 13.19
CA SER A 6 -9.17 -6.09 12.74
C SER A 6 -8.93 -6.15 11.22
N THR A 7 -9.19 -5.04 10.52
CA THR A 7 -9.18 -4.95 9.05
C THR A 7 -8.17 -3.91 8.57
N LEU A 8 -7.51 -4.20 7.46
CA LEU A 8 -6.71 -3.24 6.69
C LEU A 8 -7.36 -3.00 5.33
N PHE A 9 -7.51 -1.74 4.95
CA PHE A 9 -8.18 -1.35 3.70
C PHE A 9 -7.20 -0.92 2.61
N HIS A 10 -7.40 -1.39 1.38
CA HIS A 10 -6.75 -0.84 0.20
C HIS A 10 -7.78 -0.13 -0.68
N LEU A 11 -7.72 1.21 -0.72
CA LEU A 11 -8.59 2.04 -1.55
C LEU A 11 -8.01 2.23 -2.95
N THR A 12 -8.87 2.23 -3.95
CA THR A 12 -8.50 2.22 -5.36
C THR A 12 -9.63 2.69 -6.28
N SER A 13 -9.39 2.60 -7.59
CA SER A 13 -10.42 2.82 -8.63
C SER A 13 -11.20 1.55 -8.93
N LYS A 14 -12.33 1.65 -9.63
CA LYS A 14 -13.13 0.49 -10.07
C LYS A 14 -12.30 -0.54 -10.84
N SER A 15 -11.48 -0.07 -11.78
CA SER A 15 -10.59 -0.94 -12.56
C SER A 15 -9.49 -1.56 -11.70
N GLY A 16 -8.99 -0.83 -10.71
CA GLY A 16 -8.06 -1.34 -9.71
C GLY A 16 -8.67 -2.46 -8.87
N LEU A 17 -9.88 -2.27 -8.34
CA LEU A 17 -10.61 -3.30 -7.58
C LEU A 17 -10.83 -4.56 -8.42
N LYS A 18 -11.34 -4.41 -9.65
CA LYS A 18 -11.50 -5.53 -10.59
C LYS A 18 -10.16 -6.25 -10.84
N GLY A 19 -9.08 -5.49 -11.05
CA GLY A 19 -7.75 -6.06 -11.22
C GLY A 19 -7.26 -6.85 -10.01
N ILE A 20 -7.52 -6.37 -8.80
CA ILE A 20 -7.18 -7.04 -7.54
C ILE A 20 -7.99 -8.32 -7.36
N LEU A 21 -9.31 -8.26 -7.60
CA LEU A 21 -10.19 -9.44 -7.53
C LEU A 21 -9.80 -10.49 -8.57
N LYS A 22 -9.29 -10.09 -9.74
CA LYS A 22 -8.80 -11.03 -10.75
C LYS A 22 -7.44 -11.62 -10.38
N ASP A 23 -6.42 -10.78 -10.20
CA ASP A 23 -5.01 -11.16 -10.22
C ASP A 23 -4.28 -10.98 -8.87
N ASN A 24 -5.00 -10.70 -7.77
CA ASN A 24 -4.46 -10.25 -6.49
C ASN A 24 -3.74 -8.88 -6.58
N PHE A 25 -3.10 -8.42 -5.50
CA PHE A 25 -2.47 -7.10 -5.49
C PHE A 25 -1.20 -7.09 -6.35
N LYS A 26 -1.20 -6.23 -7.37
CA LYS A 26 0.00 -5.95 -8.19
C LYS A 26 0.95 -5.05 -7.42
N ILE A 27 2.21 -5.46 -7.32
CA ILE A 27 3.26 -4.64 -6.71
C ILE A 27 3.70 -3.57 -7.70
N LYS A 28 3.86 -2.34 -7.22
CA LYS A 28 4.30 -1.20 -8.03
C LYS A 28 5.32 -0.36 -7.26
N TYR A 29 6.17 0.33 -8.01
CA TYR A 29 7.04 1.34 -7.43
C TYR A 29 6.22 2.59 -7.04
N CYS A 30 6.28 2.92 -5.76
CA CYS A 30 5.65 4.09 -5.16
C CYS A 30 6.72 5.06 -4.66
N PHE A 31 6.54 6.35 -4.92
CA PHE A 31 7.46 7.40 -4.53
C PHE A 31 7.34 7.70 -3.03
N GLU A 32 8.49 7.76 -2.37
CA GLU A 32 8.62 8.15 -0.97
C GLU A 32 9.67 9.25 -0.84
N LYS A 33 9.38 10.22 0.02
CA LYS A 33 10.23 11.35 0.33
C LYS A 33 10.30 11.56 1.83
N LEU A 34 11.52 11.70 2.34
CA LEU A 34 11.80 12.06 3.73
C LEU A 34 12.66 13.32 3.75
N SER A 35 12.23 14.31 4.53
CA SER A 35 13.03 15.52 4.72
C SER A 35 14.23 15.24 5.61
N HIS A 36 15.33 15.94 5.34
CA HIS A 36 16.54 15.84 6.15
C HIS A 36 17.40 17.08 5.94
N ASN A 37 18.08 17.52 7.00
CA ASN A 37 18.81 18.80 7.04
C ASN A 37 19.85 18.98 5.92
N GLU A 38 20.58 17.94 5.52
CA GLU A 38 21.57 18.05 4.44
C GLU A 38 20.94 17.98 3.04
N LYS A 39 20.08 16.99 2.84
CA LYS A 39 19.45 16.68 1.55
C LYS A 39 18.29 15.74 1.80
N ASN A 40 17.15 15.96 1.14
CA ASN A 40 16.02 15.04 1.21
C ASN A 40 16.39 13.63 0.71
N LEU A 41 15.82 12.61 1.33
CA LEU A 41 15.89 11.25 0.82
C LEU A 41 14.67 11.01 -0.09
N GLU A 42 14.92 10.68 -1.34
CA GLU A 42 13.88 10.40 -2.33
C GLU A 42 14.15 9.06 -2.99
N MET A 43 13.13 8.20 -3.01
CA MET A 43 13.24 6.87 -3.61
C MET A 43 11.88 6.36 -4.07
N ALA A 44 11.87 5.42 -5.01
CA ALA A 44 10.67 4.65 -5.32
C ALA A 44 10.83 3.22 -4.81
N ILE A 45 9.86 2.75 -4.01
CA ILE A 45 9.90 1.45 -3.34
C ILE A 45 8.81 0.53 -3.94
N PRO A 46 9.11 -0.73 -4.29
CA PRO A 46 8.10 -1.67 -4.74
C PRO A 46 7.25 -2.10 -3.53
N MET A 47 5.96 -1.76 -3.54
CA MET A 47 5.10 -1.98 -2.37
C MET A 47 3.61 -2.13 -2.70
N VAL A 48 2.85 -2.54 -1.69
CA VAL A 48 1.39 -2.40 -1.61
C VAL A 48 1.06 -1.82 -0.24
N SER A 49 0.29 -0.74 -0.21
CA SER A 49 -0.07 0.00 1.00
C SER A 49 -1.52 -0.22 1.38
N PHE A 50 -1.80 -0.27 2.68
CA PHE A 50 -3.12 -0.44 3.27
C PHE A 50 -3.31 0.55 4.43
N CYS A 51 -4.52 1.02 4.66
CA CYS A 51 -4.87 1.89 5.77
C CYS A 51 -5.48 1.08 6.93
N ASP A 52 -5.04 1.36 8.16
CA ASP A 52 -5.57 0.76 9.39
C ASP A 52 -6.58 1.71 10.06
N ILE A 53 -7.71 1.88 9.38
CA ILE A 53 -8.78 2.82 9.73
C ILE A 53 -10.10 2.07 9.90
N LYS A 54 -11.00 2.60 10.75
CA LYS A 54 -12.33 2.01 10.90
C LYS A 54 -13.14 2.22 9.63
N ILE A 55 -14.13 1.36 9.41
CA ILE A 55 -15.02 1.48 8.24
C ILE A 55 -15.78 2.82 8.24
N SER A 56 -16.20 3.31 9.41
CA SER A 56 -16.86 4.61 9.56
C SER A 56 -15.96 5.79 9.16
N GLU A 57 -14.64 5.65 9.38
CA GLU A 57 -13.63 6.67 9.06
C GLU A 57 -13.19 6.61 7.60
N ILE A 58 -13.56 5.56 6.85
CA ILE A 58 -13.10 5.36 5.47
C ILE A 58 -13.59 6.46 4.50
N THR A 59 -14.68 7.14 4.86
CA THR A 59 -15.33 8.21 4.09
C THR A 59 -14.40 9.40 3.86
N GLU A 60 -13.60 9.77 4.87
CA GLU A 60 -12.58 10.81 4.76
C GLU A 60 -11.48 10.47 3.75
N HIS A 61 -11.25 9.17 3.51
CA HIS A 61 -10.23 8.66 2.61
C HIS A 61 -10.78 8.35 1.21
N ILE A 62 -12.07 8.10 1.05
CA ILE A 62 -12.72 7.81 -0.24
C ILE A 62 -12.50 8.95 -1.25
N GLY A 63 -12.63 10.21 -0.80
CA GLY A 63 -12.39 11.37 -1.67
C GLY A 63 -10.94 11.50 -2.14
N LYS A 64 -9.98 11.05 -1.31
CA LYS A 64 -8.54 11.17 -1.55
C LYS A 64 -8.00 10.01 -2.40
N TYR A 65 -8.41 8.77 -2.10
CA TYR A 65 -7.80 7.54 -2.62
C TYR A 65 -8.65 6.80 -3.66
N GLY A 66 -9.97 6.97 -3.63
CA GLY A 66 -10.93 6.36 -4.54
C GLY A 66 -12.13 5.76 -3.81
N SER A 67 -13.26 5.68 -4.50
CA SER A 67 -14.54 5.16 -3.97
C SER A 67 -14.71 3.65 -4.10
N TYR A 68 -13.61 2.91 -4.25
CA TYR A 68 -13.61 1.46 -4.32
C TYR A 68 -12.51 0.94 -3.42
N GLY A 69 -12.67 -0.27 -2.89
CA GLY A 69 -11.65 -0.82 -2.02
C GLY A 69 -11.86 -2.27 -1.66
N ILE A 70 -10.89 -2.81 -0.95
CA ILE A 70 -10.92 -4.16 -0.41
C ILE A 70 -10.34 -4.11 1.00
N GLY A 71 -11.05 -4.72 1.95
CA GLY A 71 -10.61 -4.87 3.33
C GLY A 71 -10.17 -6.31 3.57
N LEU A 72 -8.97 -6.52 4.11
CA LEU A 72 -8.45 -7.83 4.50
C LEU A 72 -8.18 -7.89 5.99
N SER A 73 -8.15 -9.10 6.55
CA SER A 73 -7.90 -9.31 7.97
C SER A 73 -6.44 -8.98 8.36
N LYS A 74 -6.22 -8.52 9.59
CA LYS A 74 -4.88 -8.25 10.12
C LYS A 74 -4.05 -9.51 10.34
N GLU A 75 -4.70 -10.64 10.57
CA GLU A 75 -4.04 -11.94 10.64
C GLU A 75 -3.36 -12.26 9.31
N TRP A 76 -4.08 -12.11 8.19
CA TRP A 76 -3.49 -12.23 6.85
C TRP A 76 -2.35 -11.24 6.63
N ALA A 77 -2.53 -9.98 7.06
CA ALA A 77 -1.50 -8.96 6.92
C ALA A 77 -0.19 -9.36 7.63
N SER A 78 -0.32 -9.84 8.86
CA SER A 78 0.79 -10.32 9.68
C SER A 78 1.46 -11.55 9.06
N GLU A 79 0.67 -12.52 8.59
CA GLU A 79 1.16 -13.71 7.88
C GLU A 79 1.95 -13.37 6.61
N LYS A 80 1.53 -12.32 5.89
CA LYS A 80 2.22 -11.84 4.68
C LYS A 80 3.40 -10.90 4.96
N GLY A 81 3.68 -10.61 6.24
CA GLY A 81 4.78 -9.74 6.64
C GLY A 81 4.54 -8.27 6.33
N LEU A 82 3.27 -7.83 6.34
CA LEU A 82 2.97 -6.40 6.36
C LEU A 82 3.34 -5.84 7.73
N ASN A 83 3.81 -4.60 7.73
CA ASN A 83 4.14 -3.90 8.97
C ASN A 83 3.58 -2.47 8.94
N PRO A 84 3.12 -1.92 10.08
CA PRO A 84 2.84 -0.50 10.19
C PRO A 84 4.11 0.33 9.92
N LEU A 85 3.93 1.55 9.41
CA LEU A 85 5.05 2.46 9.15
C LEU A 85 5.52 3.18 10.41
N LEU A 86 6.83 3.47 10.43
CA LEU A 86 7.42 4.45 11.34
C LEU A 86 7.26 5.85 10.73
N TYR A 87 6.48 6.69 11.40
CA TYR A 87 6.31 8.09 11.01
C TYR A 87 7.37 8.96 11.66
N LEU A 88 8.04 9.77 10.86
CA LEU A 88 9.08 10.70 11.29
C LEU A 88 8.62 12.14 11.09
N THR A 89 8.81 12.99 12.10
CA THR A 89 8.65 14.44 11.97
C THR A 89 9.96 15.06 11.50
N ASP A 90 9.89 16.05 10.62
CA ASP A 90 11.07 16.63 9.94
C ASP A 90 12.03 17.33 10.92
N GLU A 91 11.51 17.95 11.97
CA GLU A 91 12.27 18.73 12.94
C GLU A 91 12.84 17.90 14.11
N SER A 92 12.55 16.60 14.15
CA SER A 92 13.03 15.76 15.25
C SER A 92 14.50 15.38 15.07
N ASP A 93 15.30 15.57 16.13
CA ASP A 93 16.68 15.09 16.21
C ASP A 93 16.78 13.59 15.93
N PHE A 94 15.79 12.81 16.38
CA PHE A 94 15.74 11.37 16.12
C PHE A 94 15.64 11.09 14.61
N SER A 95 14.76 11.79 13.89
CA SER A 95 14.60 11.63 12.45
C SER A 95 15.89 11.92 11.71
N ASN A 96 16.56 13.02 12.08
CA ASN A 96 17.82 13.43 11.48
C ASN A 96 18.94 12.43 11.75
N VAL A 97 19.13 12.02 13.02
CA VAL A 97 20.17 11.05 13.42
C VAL A 97 19.93 9.70 12.74
N LEU A 98 18.68 9.22 12.68
CA LEU A 98 18.34 7.96 12.03
C LEU A 98 18.68 7.99 10.54
N ILE A 99 18.23 9.02 9.81
CA ILE A 99 18.49 9.16 8.38
C ILE A 99 19.98 9.29 8.10
N SER A 100 20.70 10.13 8.86
CA SER A 100 22.17 10.28 8.72
C SER A 100 22.92 8.98 8.99
N SER A 101 22.51 8.23 10.02
CA SER A 101 23.17 6.98 10.41
C SER A 101 23.01 5.91 9.34
N ILE A 102 21.79 5.72 8.82
CA ILE A 102 21.56 4.73 7.76
C ILE A 102 22.26 5.16 6.46
N ARG A 103 22.32 6.46 6.13
CA ARG A 103 23.09 6.96 4.97
C ARG A 103 24.58 6.65 5.08
N LYS A 104 25.19 6.97 6.22
CA LYS A 104 26.60 6.66 6.48
C LYS A 104 26.84 5.17 6.36
N PHE A 105 25.97 4.34 6.96
CA PHE A 105 26.07 2.90 6.87
C PHE A 105 25.96 2.37 5.44
N ALA A 106 25.04 2.90 4.63
CA ALA A 106 24.87 2.50 3.24
C ALA A 106 26.12 2.78 2.38
N GLN A 107 26.99 3.71 2.80
CA GLN A 107 28.27 4.02 2.16
C GLN A 107 29.42 3.14 2.65
N ILE A 108 29.29 2.50 3.83
CA ILE A 108 30.29 1.57 4.35
C ILE A 108 30.29 0.32 3.45
N LYS A 109 31.44 0.03 2.85
CA LYS A 109 31.68 -1.23 2.16
C LYS A 109 31.86 -2.33 3.20
N THR A 110 30.76 -2.90 3.67
CA THR A 110 30.78 -4.10 4.52
C THR A 110 31.15 -5.32 3.68
N GLU A 111 31.94 -6.24 4.23
CA GLU A 111 32.17 -7.56 3.61
C GLU A 111 30.87 -8.38 3.59
N ASN A 112 29.99 -8.19 4.58
CA ASN A 112 28.67 -8.81 4.64
C ASN A 112 27.60 -7.93 3.97
N VAL A 113 27.20 -8.32 2.76
CA VAL A 113 26.18 -7.65 1.95
C VAL A 113 24.79 -7.71 2.61
N GLU A 114 24.51 -8.74 3.42
CA GLU A 114 23.21 -8.93 4.07
C GLU A 114 22.95 -7.86 5.15
N ASP A 115 23.97 -7.48 5.92
CA ASP A 115 23.84 -6.45 6.97
C ASP A 115 23.47 -5.09 6.36
N ARG A 116 24.07 -4.77 5.22
CA ARG A 116 23.72 -3.58 4.43
C ARG A 116 22.29 -3.63 3.92
N TYR A 117 21.83 -4.79 3.44
CA TYR A 117 20.44 -4.95 3.02
C TYR A 117 19.47 -4.80 4.19
N ASN A 118 19.74 -5.43 5.33
CA ASN A 118 18.88 -5.37 6.52
C ASN A 118 18.72 -3.94 7.03
N LEU A 119 19.80 -3.17 7.12
CA LEU A 119 19.74 -1.79 7.60
C LEU A 119 19.09 -0.85 6.60
N THR A 120 19.36 -1.01 5.30
CA THR A 120 18.70 -0.19 4.27
C THR A 120 17.21 -0.54 4.09
N ASN A 121 16.79 -1.76 4.44
CA ASN A 121 15.39 -2.18 4.43
C ASN A 121 14.52 -1.31 5.35
N ILE A 122 15.09 -0.74 6.42
CA ILE A 122 14.38 0.14 7.35
C ILE A 122 13.73 1.32 6.60
N PHE A 123 14.43 1.92 5.63
CA PHE A 123 13.89 3.03 4.84
C PHE A 123 12.60 2.70 4.11
N ARG A 124 12.37 1.43 3.77
CA ARG A 124 11.15 1.00 3.06
C ARG A 124 9.90 1.08 3.94
N TYR A 125 10.08 1.19 5.26
CA TYR A 125 9.01 1.26 6.26
C TYR A 125 8.97 2.60 7.01
N ILE A 126 9.69 3.61 6.53
CA ILE A 126 9.64 4.97 7.07
C ILE A 126 8.78 5.84 6.16
N LYS A 127 8.01 6.75 6.76
CA LYS A 127 7.26 7.79 6.06
C LYS A 127 7.30 9.09 6.85
N VAL A 128 7.22 10.22 6.16
CA VAL A 128 7.09 11.51 6.82
C VAL A 128 5.73 11.59 7.54
N TYR A 129 5.70 12.19 8.72
CA TYR A 129 4.48 12.37 9.51
C TYR A 129 3.48 13.28 8.80
N GLU A 130 3.96 14.43 8.30
CA GLU A 130 3.17 15.46 7.65
C GLU A 130 4.00 16.17 6.58
N SER A 131 3.45 16.33 5.38
CA SER A 131 4.10 17.09 4.29
C SER A 131 3.08 17.43 3.21
N ASP A 132 3.47 18.17 2.18
CA ASP A 132 2.59 18.49 1.06
C ASP A 132 2.28 17.23 0.22
N LEU A 133 1.00 16.91 0.06
CA LEU A 133 0.55 15.82 -0.81
C LEU A 133 0.18 16.38 -2.19
N THR A 134 0.97 16.06 -3.21
CA THR A 134 0.66 16.42 -4.61
C THR A 134 0.09 15.22 -5.37
N ARG A 135 -1.16 15.31 -5.83
CA ARG A 135 -1.84 14.25 -6.58
C ARG A 135 -2.76 14.83 -7.66
N LYS A 136 -2.68 14.29 -8.88
CA LYS A 136 -3.51 14.71 -10.04
C LYS A 136 -3.49 16.23 -10.27
N GLY A 137 -2.32 16.85 -10.12
CA GLY A 137 -2.14 18.30 -10.31
C GLY A 137 -2.68 19.19 -9.18
N LYS A 138 -3.16 18.61 -8.07
CA LYS A 138 -3.56 19.34 -6.87
C LYS A 138 -2.57 19.08 -5.74
N THR A 139 -2.23 20.11 -4.99
CA THR A 139 -1.39 20.01 -3.79
C THR A 139 -2.22 20.32 -2.56
N LEU A 140 -2.32 19.36 -1.65
CA LEU A 140 -2.86 19.55 -0.31
C LEU A 140 -1.69 19.89 0.61
N LYS A 141 -1.75 21.08 1.23
CA LYS A 141 -0.72 21.54 2.16
C LYS A 141 -0.83 20.82 3.49
N ASN A 142 0.32 20.57 4.14
CA ASN A 142 0.40 19.99 5.48
C ASN A 142 -0.46 18.73 5.64
N TYR A 143 -0.38 17.84 4.65
CA TYR A 143 -1.13 16.60 4.67
C TYR A 143 -0.50 15.63 5.67
N ARG A 144 -1.27 15.27 6.69
CA ARG A 144 -0.82 14.33 7.72
C ARG A 144 -0.94 12.89 7.24
N PHE A 145 0.18 12.33 6.79
CA PHE A 145 0.24 10.93 6.34
C PHE A 145 0.02 9.94 7.47
N ALA A 146 0.34 10.31 8.72
CA ALA A 146 0.14 9.46 9.89
C ALA A 146 -1.34 9.09 10.13
N ASP A 147 -2.29 9.92 9.68
CA ASP A 147 -3.72 9.65 9.80
C ASP A 147 -4.17 8.43 8.99
N GLU A 148 -3.41 8.04 7.95
CA GLU A 148 -3.69 6.82 7.18
C GLU A 148 -3.36 5.54 7.95
N ARG A 149 -2.55 5.65 9.02
CA ARG A 149 -2.03 4.53 9.79
C ARG A 149 -1.58 3.40 8.87
N GLU A 150 -0.80 3.77 7.85
CA GLU A 150 -0.41 2.88 6.76
C GLU A 150 0.31 1.63 7.29
N TRP A 151 -0.16 0.48 6.80
CA TRP A 151 0.55 -0.78 6.80
C TRP A 151 1.07 -1.05 5.40
N ARG A 152 2.29 -1.54 5.31
CA ARG A 152 2.98 -1.71 4.03
C ARG A 152 3.48 -3.13 3.87
N TYR A 153 3.23 -3.68 2.70
CA TYR A 153 3.93 -4.85 2.20
C TYR A 153 5.04 -4.42 1.27
N THR A 154 6.21 -5.03 1.42
CA THR A 154 7.30 -4.87 0.46
C THR A 154 7.94 -6.24 0.17
N PRO A 155 8.36 -6.55 -1.08
CA PRO A 155 9.02 -7.82 -1.38
C PRO A 155 10.28 -8.02 -0.55
N LYS A 156 10.50 -9.22 0.00
CA LYS A 156 11.70 -9.55 0.78
C LYS A 156 12.97 -9.27 -0.03
N MET A 157 13.91 -8.49 0.49
CA MET A 157 15.19 -8.20 -0.16
C MET A 157 15.99 -9.48 -0.34
N ARG A 158 16.46 -9.75 -1.56
CA ARG A 158 17.22 -10.94 -1.95
C ARG A 158 18.05 -10.62 -3.19
N ALA A 159 19.22 -11.25 -3.32
CA ALA A 159 20.01 -11.19 -4.54
C ALA A 159 19.24 -11.75 -5.76
N ASN A 160 19.66 -11.33 -6.97
CA ASN A 160 19.21 -11.88 -8.26
C ASN A 160 17.72 -11.67 -8.61
N LYS A 161 17.06 -10.66 -8.05
CA LYS A 161 15.72 -10.26 -8.50
C LYS A 161 15.76 -9.61 -9.88
N LYS A 162 14.65 -9.73 -10.61
CA LYS A 162 14.43 -9.03 -11.89
C LYS A 162 14.18 -7.51 -11.72
N PHE A 163 14.04 -7.04 -10.50
CA PHE A 163 13.72 -5.66 -10.15
C PHE A 163 14.54 -5.21 -8.93
N LYS A 164 14.71 -3.89 -8.76
CA LYS A 164 15.48 -3.29 -7.67
C LYS A 164 14.63 -3.11 -6.41
N ASP A 165 15.22 -3.25 -5.22
CA ASP A 165 14.50 -3.05 -3.95
C ASP A 165 14.10 -1.60 -3.69
N TRP A 166 14.76 -0.65 -4.36
CA TRP A 166 14.36 0.74 -4.51
C TRP A 166 14.98 1.33 -5.78
N LEU A 167 14.43 2.46 -6.23
CA LEU A 167 14.94 3.26 -7.33
C LEU A 167 15.35 4.63 -6.81
N LEU A 168 16.45 5.18 -7.33
CA LEU A 168 16.87 6.57 -7.14
C LEU A 168 16.13 7.49 -8.12
N PRO A 169 16.01 8.80 -7.83
CA PRO A 169 15.22 9.74 -8.64
C PRO A 169 15.50 9.70 -10.15
N ASN A 170 16.77 9.64 -10.53
CA ASN A 170 17.21 9.57 -11.93
C ASN A 170 16.74 8.30 -12.68
N GLU A 171 16.29 7.27 -11.95
CA GLU A 171 15.80 6.01 -12.51
C GLU A 171 14.29 6.02 -12.76
N TYR A 172 13.56 7.04 -12.29
CA TYR A 172 12.10 7.15 -12.46
C TYR A 172 11.58 8.58 -12.72
N ASP A 173 12.47 9.54 -12.96
CA ASP A 173 12.18 10.95 -13.21
C ASP A 173 11.30 11.21 -14.45
N THR A 174 11.17 10.26 -15.37
CA THR A 174 10.25 10.35 -16.52
C THR A 174 9.15 9.28 -16.47
N PRO A 175 7.97 9.55 -17.07
CA PRO A 175 6.90 8.55 -17.19
C PRO A 175 7.35 7.24 -17.85
N GLU A 176 8.24 7.32 -18.84
CA GLU A 176 8.74 6.16 -19.56
C GLU A 176 9.67 5.30 -18.70
N LYS A 177 10.67 5.92 -18.02
CA LYS A 177 11.53 5.17 -17.08
C LYS A 177 10.71 4.50 -15.98
N LYS A 178 9.73 5.23 -15.41
CA LYS A 178 8.79 4.68 -14.43
C LYS A 178 8.00 3.48 -14.98
N ARG A 179 7.55 3.54 -16.24
CA ARG A 179 6.82 2.44 -16.91
C ARG A 179 7.72 1.22 -17.12
N ILE A 180 8.96 1.43 -17.57
CA ILE A 180 9.95 0.37 -17.78
C ILE A 180 10.22 -0.37 -16.47
N GLU A 181 10.53 0.35 -15.39
CA GLU A 181 10.81 -0.27 -14.10
C GLU A 181 9.60 -1.01 -13.51
N ASN A 182 8.38 -0.45 -13.64
CA ASN A 182 7.17 -1.15 -13.21
C ASN A 182 6.86 -2.40 -14.06
N THR A 183 7.29 -2.46 -15.32
CA THR A 183 7.14 -3.66 -16.15
C THR A 183 7.94 -4.84 -15.60
N LYS A 184 9.07 -4.58 -14.94
CA LYS A 184 9.87 -5.62 -14.28
C LYS A 184 9.14 -6.28 -13.11
N LEU A 185 8.14 -5.61 -12.54
CA LEU A 185 7.25 -6.11 -11.48
C LEU A 185 5.96 -6.77 -12.01
N ALA A 186 5.80 -6.92 -13.33
CA ALA A 186 4.51 -7.28 -13.93
C ALA A 186 3.90 -8.60 -13.41
N ASN A 187 4.73 -9.54 -12.93
CA ASN A 187 4.30 -10.83 -12.39
C ASN A 187 4.34 -10.90 -10.85
N GLU A 188 4.81 -9.84 -10.19
CA GLU A 188 4.92 -9.80 -8.73
C GLU A 188 3.57 -9.49 -8.10
N ARG A 189 3.17 -10.32 -7.13
CA ARG A 189 1.87 -10.24 -6.47
C ARG A 189 1.98 -10.40 -4.96
N LEU A 190 1.16 -9.65 -4.25
CA LEU A 190 0.79 -9.95 -2.88
C LEU A 190 -0.53 -10.74 -2.88
N TYR A 191 -0.42 -12.03 -2.59
CA TYR A 191 -1.51 -12.99 -2.70
C TYR A 191 -2.44 -13.01 -1.47
N PHE A 192 -3.71 -13.26 -1.73
CA PHE A 192 -4.78 -13.52 -0.75
C PHE A 192 -5.79 -14.52 -1.34
N ASN A 193 -6.60 -15.12 -0.47
CA ASN A 193 -7.73 -15.98 -0.84
C ASN A 193 -9.08 -15.34 -0.44
N ALA A 194 -10.19 -16.02 -0.80
CA ALA A 194 -11.53 -15.54 -0.50
C ALA A 194 -11.79 -15.37 1.00
N ASN A 195 -11.26 -16.28 1.82
CA ASN A 195 -11.49 -16.31 3.27
C ASN A 195 -10.96 -15.04 3.95
N GLN A 196 -9.87 -14.48 3.44
CA GLN A 196 -9.14 -13.34 4.00
C GLN A 196 -9.76 -11.97 3.67
N ILE A 197 -10.66 -11.89 2.68
CA ILE A 197 -11.34 -10.64 2.31
C ILE A 197 -12.47 -10.39 3.27
N LEU A 198 -12.44 -9.36 4.11
CA LEU A 198 -13.55 -9.04 5.01
C LEU A 198 -14.56 -8.08 4.38
N TYR A 199 -14.10 -7.21 3.48
CA TYR A 199 -14.95 -6.21 2.81
C TYR A 199 -14.56 -6.01 1.35
N ILE A 200 -15.54 -5.76 0.51
CA ILE A 200 -15.40 -5.26 -0.85
C ILE A 200 -16.21 -3.98 -0.94
N ILE A 201 -15.57 -2.86 -1.26
CA ILE A 201 -16.20 -1.55 -1.24
C ILE A 201 -16.43 -1.10 -2.68
N VAL A 202 -17.68 -0.74 -2.97
CA VAL A 202 -18.12 -0.17 -4.25
C VAL A 202 -18.62 1.24 -4.05
N LYS A 203 -18.67 2.03 -5.12
CA LYS A 203 -19.10 3.43 -5.00
C LYS A 203 -20.60 3.53 -4.74
N LYS A 204 -21.40 2.81 -5.53
CA LYS A 204 -22.87 2.85 -5.48
C LYS A 204 -23.49 1.48 -5.27
N GLU A 205 -24.65 1.42 -4.65
CA GLU A 205 -25.42 0.17 -4.50
C GLU A 205 -25.76 -0.46 -5.85
N SER A 206 -26.07 0.36 -6.85
CA SER A 206 -26.37 -0.11 -8.21
C SER A 206 -25.23 -0.90 -8.87
N GLU A 207 -23.99 -0.81 -8.35
CA GLU A 207 -22.81 -1.51 -8.87
C GLU A 207 -22.60 -2.90 -8.23
N ILE A 208 -23.34 -3.25 -7.17
CA ILE A 208 -23.14 -4.50 -6.42
C ILE A 208 -23.29 -5.72 -7.33
N ASN A 209 -24.38 -5.80 -8.10
CA ASN A 209 -24.64 -6.92 -9.01
C ASN A 209 -23.57 -7.06 -10.09
N GLU A 210 -23.03 -5.94 -10.58
CA GLU A 210 -21.92 -5.95 -11.54
C GLU A 210 -20.67 -6.59 -10.93
N ILE A 211 -20.33 -6.25 -9.68
CA ILE A 211 -19.16 -6.80 -8.99
C ILE A 211 -19.37 -8.27 -8.62
N ILE A 212 -20.57 -8.67 -8.21
CA ILE A 212 -20.90 -10.10 -7.97
C ILE A 212 -20.66 -10.92 -9.23
N ASN A 213 -21.22 -10.48 -10.36
CA ASN A 213 -21.05 -11.17 -11.64
C ASN A 213 -19.57 -11.23 -12.05
N TYR A 214 -18.84 -10.13 -11.83
CA TYR A 214 -17.40 -10.10 -12.10
C TYR A 214 -16.63 -11.12 -11.25
N ILE A 215 -16.90 -11.22 -9.94
CA ILE A 215 -16.27 -12.21 -9.04
C ILE A 215 -16.56 -13.62 -9.53
N LYS A 216 -17.82 -13.93 -9.85
CA LYS A 216 -18.23 -15.24 -10.40
C LYS A 216 -17.42 -15.58 -11.66
N THR A 217 -17.27 -14.62 -12.58
CA THR A 217 -16.51 -14.82 -13.82
C THR A 217 -15.01 -15.05 -13.59
N VAL A 218 -14.36 -14.24 -12.74
CA VAL A 218 -12.89 -14.27 -12.61
C VAL A 218 -12.38 -15.24 -11.55
N LYS A 219 -13.21 -15.58 -10.56
CA LYS A 219 -12.87 -16.49 -9.47
C LYS A 219 -13.61 -17.81 -9.48
N GLY A 220 -14.70 -17.99 -10.23
CA GLY A 220 -15.50 -19.22 -10.21
C GLY A 220 -14.73 -20.50 -10.60
N LYS A 221 -13.55 -20.39 -11.22
CA LYS A 221 -12.65 -21.54 -11.48
C LYS A 221 -11.69 -21.85 -10.35
N ASN A 222 -11.41 -20.87 -9.48
CA ASN A 222 -10.38 -20.95 -8.44
C ASN A 222 -10.97 -20.98 -7.03
N TYR A 223 -12.21 -20.55 -6.86
CA TYR A 223 -12.94 -20.52 -5.58
C TYR A 223 -14.13 -21.48 -5.65
N THR A 224 -14.47 -22.06 -4.51
CA THR A 224 -15.70 -22.84 -4.38
C THR A 224 -16.93 -21.94 -4.49
N MET A 225 -18.10 -22.52 -4.79
CA MET A 225 -19.36 -21.76 -4.80
C MET A 225 -19.62 -21.11 -3.45
N GLU A 226 -19.34 -21.82 -2.35
CA GLU A 226 -19.48 -21.29 -0.98
C GLU A 226 -18.57 -20.07 -0.73
N GLU A 227 -17.31 -20.13 -1.18
CA GLU A 227 -16.40 -18.99 -1.08
C GLU A 227 -16.89 -17.78 -1.86
N VAL A 228 -17.41 -18.01 -3.07
CA VAL A 228 -17.98 -16.94 -3.91
C VAL A 228 -19.22 -16.34 -3.26
N ASP A 229 -20.16 -17.16 -2.79
CA ASP A 229 -21.38 -16.71 -2.14
C ASP A 229 -21.06 -15.89 -0.89
N ARG A 230 -20.10 -16.34 -0.07
CA ARG A 230 -19.63 -15.56 1.09
C ARG A 230 -18.97 -14.25 0.69
N LEU A 231 -18.29 -14.16 -0.45
CA LEU A 231 -17.76 -12.86 -0.91
C LEU A 231 -18.88 -11.90 -1.32
N THR A 232 -20.00 -12.39 -1.84
CA THR A 232 -21.13 -11.53 -2.21
C THR A 232 -21.74 -10.81 -1.00
N THR A 233 -21.74 -11.46 0.17
CA THR A 233 -22.26 -10.88 1.42
C THR A 233 -21.31 -9.85 2.04
N ARG A 234 -20.06 -9.77 1.55
CA ARG A 234 -19.03 -8.84 2.02
C ARG A 234 -18.95 -7.55 1.20
N ILE A 235 -19.86 -7.35 0.26
CA ILE A 235 -19.89 -6.14 -0.59
C ILE A 235 -20.69 -5.03 0.11
N LEU A 236 -20.07 -3.86 0.27
CA LEU A 236 -20.68 -2.65 0.82
C LEU A 236 -20.52 -1.49 -0.16
N SER A 237 -21.55 -0.63 -0.25
CA SER A 237 -21.47 0.62 -1.01
C SER A 237 -21.00 1.76 -0.12
N CYS A 238 -20.29 2.73 -0.72
CA CYS A 238 -19.96 3.99 -0.05
C CYS A 238 -21.22 4.77 0.33
N GLU A 239 -22.27 4.70 -0.49
CA GLU A 239 -23.59 5.29 -0.21
C GLU A 239 -24.14 4.80 1.13
N ARG A 240 -24.08 3.50 1.38
CA ARG A 240 -24.53 2.90 2.64
C ARG A 240 -23.62 3.25 3.81
N ILE A 241 -22.30 3.22 3.59
CA ILE A 241 -21.34 3.62 4.64
C ILE A 241 -21.58 5.05 5.09
N LEU A 242 -21.88 5.97 4.17
CA LEU A 242 -22.11 7.39 4.49
C LEU A 242 -23.42 7.65 5.23
N ASN A 243 -24.43 6.82 5.03
CA ASN A 243 -25.75 7.02 5.63
C ASN A 243 -25.93 6.27 6.96
N ASP A 244 -25.26 5.12 7.13
CA ASP A 244 -25.59 4.16 8.20
C ASP A 244 -24.50 4.00 9.28
N PHE A 245 -23.29 4.56 9.10
CA PHE A 245 -22.15 4.41 10.03
C PHE A 245 -21.63 5.76 10.52
#